data_AF-A0A372RNM5-F1
#
_entry.id   AF-A0A372RNM5-F1
#
_cell.length_a   1.000
_cell.length_b   1.000
_cell.length_c   1.000
_cell.angle_alpha   90.00
_cell.angle_beta   90.00
_cell.angle_gamma   90.00
#
_symmetry.space_group_name_H-M   'P 1'
#
loop_
_entity.id
_entity.type
_entity.pdbx_description
1 polymer ?
#
loop_
_entity_poly.entity_id
_entity_poly.type
_entity_poly.pdbx_seq_one_letter_code
_entity_poly.pdbx_strand_id
1 'polypeptide(L)'
;MFEIKPLSFCRAIIIAIFGTILLTDLIILSIGVHNDLPTVTDGYSEMAEFPVPIVGIQLKNNFTITCYFQLFDYHDDHSNCSEYLTQPTFNEESGQWTGKFSPINNLAFPRNQPPYRLKRILFKFNIPNDVYIYGDIPAFTINMFDPTNQTLAQDMYKALVNDQYYFDSSPLSASIFQTNRYFLGRNYIYHVRMTRKITRTIVGSIKDDFGFPPTRKMLTYITAFVYLTTRNASWYADAASGFMLDPSSFLLEDQTEQRNKNALSVISNVLAIGGALLTFYAFLFGVSSIKPWGIMHKYVFNGTTKRTFNDRLTPNSTSLFSENLKYDNLELDGLKKFLKHYVVNISLLEEDNKKSSRCC
;
A
#
# COMPACT_ATOMS: atom_id res chain seq x y z
N MET A 1 -10.51 56.76 27.55
CA MET A 1 -10.01 55.41 27.93
C MET A 1 -10.91 54.41 27.22
N PHE A 2 -10.33 53.35 26.63
CA PHE A 2 -10.92 52.41 25.64
C PHE A 2 -11.14 53.01 24.22
N GLU A 3 -10.87 52.33 23.10
CA GLU A 3 -10.97 50.89 22.84
C GLU A 3 -10.15 50.44 21.60
N ILE A 4 -8.92 49.92 21.79
CA ILE A 4 -8.12 49.22 20.74
C ILE A 4 -8.54 47.73 20.65
N LYS A 5 -9.49 47.30 21.49
CA LYS A 5 -9.95 45.91 21.60
C LYS A 5 -10.45 45.29 20.28
N PRO A 6 -11.17 45.97 19.36
CA PRO A 6 -11.86 45.24 18.29
C PRO A 6 -10.92 44.66 17.23
N LEU A 7 -9.82 45.35 16.89
CA LEU A 7 -8.86 44.87 15.88
C LEU A 7 -7.96 43.76 16.43
N SER A 8 -7.45 43.92 17.65
CA SER A 8 -6.65 42.87 18.31
C SER A 8 -7.49 41.62 18.58
N PHE A 9 -8.77 41.80 18.93
CA PHE A 9 -9.74 40.73 19.11
C PHE A 9 -10.05 40.02 17.79
N CYS A 10 -10.24 40.76 16.70
CA CYS A 10 -10.47 40.18 15.37
C CYS A 10 -9.25 39.38 14.87
N ARG A 11 -8.03 39.87 15.09
CA ARG A 11 -6.79 39.12 14.81
C ARG A 11 -6.71 37.83 15.63
N ALA A 12 -7.04 37.90 16.92
CA ALA A 12 -7.03 36.72 17.81
C ALA A 12 -8.07 35.68 17.36
N ILE A 13 -9.28 36.10 16.95
CA ILE A 13 -10.30 35.20 16.42
C ILE A 13 -9.83 34.52 15.14
N ILE A 14 -9.25 35.26 14.18
CA ILE A 14 -8.78 34.66 12.93
C ILE A 14 -7.62 33.69 13.16
N ILE A 15 -6.69 34.01 14.06
CA ILE A 15 -5.61 33.09 14.44
C ILE A 15 -6.19 31.83 15.10
N ALA A 16 -7.20 31.96 15.97
CA ALA A 16 -7.87 30.82 16.59
C ALA A 16 -8.57 29.94 15.54
N ILE A 17 -9.27 30.54 14.56
CA ILE A 17 -9.91 29.82 13.45
C ILE A 17 -8.86 29.10 12.59
N PHE A 18 -7.75 29.75 12.27
CA PHE A 18 -6.68 29.12 11.49
C PHE A 18 -6.01 27.98 12.26
N GLY A 19 -5.83 28.15 13.57
CA GLY A 19 -5.35 27.09 14.46
C GLY A 19 -6.29 25.89 14.51
N THR A 20 -7.60 26.09 14.60
CA THR A 20 -8.56 24.98 14.60
C THR A 20 -8.62 24.28 13.24
N ILE A 21 -8.53 25.02 12.12
CA ILE A 21 -8.45 24.43 10.79
C ILE A 21 -7.21 23.52 10.67
N LEU A 22 -6.03 24.03 11.04
CA LEU A 22 -4.79 23.25 10.98
C LEU A 22 -4.80 22.02 11.89
N LEU A 23 -5.34 22.16 13.11
CA LEU A 23 -5.47 21.03 14.03
C LEU A 23 -6.42 19.96 13.48
N THR A 24 -7.55 20.37 12.91
CA THR A 24 -8.53 19.46 12.33
C THR A 24 -7.94 18.72 11.13
N ASP A 25 -7.24 19.43 10.26
CA ASP A 25 -6.57 18.86 9.09
C ASP A 25 -5.48 17.86 9.49
N LEU A 26 -4.64 18.20 10.47
CA LEU A 26 -3.63 17.31 11.02
C LEU A 26 -4.26 16.00 11.55
N ILE A 27 -5.38 16.10 12.28
CA ILE A 27 -6.09 14.92 12.83
C ILE A 27 -6.63 14.05 11.69
N ILE A 28 -7.33 14.64 10.72
CA ILE A 28 -7.93 13.91 9.59
C ILE A 28 -6.85 13.19 8.78
N LEU A 29 -5.77 13.88 8.46
CA LEU A 29 -4.67 13.33 7.66
C LEU A 29 -3.90 12.24 8.43
N SER A 30 -3.72 12.40 9.75
CA SER A 30 -3.08 11.38 10.60
C SER A 30 -3.91 10.09 10.68
N ILE A 31 -5.23 10.22 10.85
CA ILE A 31 -6.15 9.08 10.76
C ILE A 31 -6.07 8.44 9.37
N GLY A 32 -5.96 9.26 8.32
CA GLY A 32 -5.81 8.81 6.95
C GLY A 32 -4.56 7.99 6.68
N VAL A 33 -3.43 8.28 7.35
CA VAL A 33 -2.20 7.47 7.29
C VAL A 33 -2.32 6.20 8.12
N HIS A 34 -2.90 6.29 9.32
CA HIS A 34 -3.06 5.12 10.18
C HIS A 34 -3.96 4.05 9.54
N ASN A 35 -5.01 4.49 8.85
CA ASN A 35 -5.94 3.61 8.15
C ASN A 35 -5.54 3.36 6.68
N ASP A 36 -4.33 3.76 6.24
CA ASP A 36 -3.89 3.53 4.86
C ASP A 36 -3.63 2.04 4.65
N LEU A 37 -4.49 1.42 3.84
CA LEU A 37 -4.27 0.06 3.37
C LEU A 37 -3.30 0.10 2.19
N PRO A 38 -2.25 -0.73 2.17
CA PRO A 38 -1.33 -0.78 1.05
C PRO A 38 -2.10 -1.19 -0.21
N THR A 39 -1.85 -0.47 -1.30
CA THR A 39 -2.35 -0.83 -2.62
C THR A 39 -1.37 -1.75 -3.33
N VAL A 40 -1.90 -2.66 -4.14
CA VAL A 40 -1.09 -3.58 -4.95
C VAL A 40 -0.89 -2.98 -6.34
N THR A 41 0.36 -2.96 -6.79
CA THR A 41 0.73 -2.59 -8.15
C THR A 41 1.19 -3.84 -8.89
N ASP A 42 0.60 -4.08 -10.06
CA ASP A 42 0.89 -5.25 -10.87
C ASP A 42 1.86 -4.90 -12.00
N GLY A 43 2.94 -5.66 -12.10
CA GLY A 43 3.88 -5.66 -13.21
C GLY A 43 3.85 -7.01 -13.93
N TYR A 44 4.26 -7.00 -15.20
CA TYR A 44 4.42 -8.21 -15.99
C TYR A 44 5.83 -8.25 -16.56
N SER A 45 6.50 -9.38 -16.38
CA SER A 45 7.80 -9.65 -16.98
C SER A 45 7.77 -11.00 -17.68
N GLU A 46 8.62 -11.17 -18.69
CA GLU A 46 8.68 -12.43 -19.43
C GLU A 46 9.72 -13.37 -18.84
N MET A 47 9.35 -14.63 -18.65
CA MET A 47 10.25 -15.70 -18.22
C MET A 47 10.82 -16.43 -19.45
N ALA A 48 12.13 -16.69 -19.43
CA ALA A 48 12.76 -17.55 -20.43
C ALA A 48 12.34 -19.02 -20.26
N GLU A 49 12.24 -19.47 -19.01
CA GLU A 49 11.85 -20.83 -18.65
C GLU A 49 10.92 -20.81 -17.42
N PHE A 50 9.95 -21.71 -17.40
CA PHE A 50 9.00 -21.89 -16.29
C PHE A 50 9.44 -23.11 -15.47
N PRO A 51 9.76 -22.98 -14.17
CA PRO A 51 10.22 -24.12 -13.38
C PRO A 51 9.07 -25.13 -13.17
N VAL A 52 9.37 -26.42 -13.33
CA VAL A 52 8.37 -27.47 -13.10
C VAL A 52 7.96 -27.47 -11.62
N PRO A 53 6.66 -27.53 -11.27
CA PRO A 53 6.23 -27.53 -9.88
C PRO A 53 6.58 -28.85 -9.18
N ILE A 54 6.63 -28.80 -7.85
CA ILE A 54 6.47 -29.99 -7.02
C ILE A 54 4.97 -30.30 -6.95
N VAL A 55 4.59 -31.56 -7.14
CA VAL A 55 3.19 -31.98 -7.07
C VAL A 55 3.02 -33.05 -6.00
N GLY A 56 2.15 -32.79 -5.02
CA GLY A 56 1.67 -33.80 -4.09
C GLY A 56 0.37 -34.41 -4.59
N ILE A 57 0.24 -35.73 -4.52
CA ILE A 57 -0.92 -36.48 -5.02
C ILE A 57 -1.40 -37.43 -3.94
N GLN A 58 -2.68 -37.41 -3.62
CA GLN A 58 -3.26 -38.25 -2.57
C GLN A 58 -4.55 -38.95 -3.01
N LEU A 59 -4.75 -40.14 -2.48
CA LEU A 59 -6.00 -40.89 -2.58
C LEU A 59 -6.15 -41.80 -1.35
N LYS A 60 -7.38 -42.03 -0.90
CA LYS A 60 -7.65 -42.97 0.19
C LYS A 60 -7.36 -44.43 -0.18
N ASN A 61 -7.55 -44.80 -1.44
CA ASN A 61 -7.23 -46.13 -1.97
C ASN A 61 -5.77 -46.21 -2.40
N ASN A 62 -5.20 -47.42 -2.37
CA ASN A 62 -3.91 -47.69 -3.00
C ASN A 62 -3.98 -47.38 -4.50
N PHE A 63 -2.97 -46.69 -5.01
CA PHE A 63 -2.84 -46.36 -6.42
C PHE A 63 -1.37 -46.30 -6.81
N THR A 64 -1.13 -46.38 -8.11
CA THR A 64 0.20 -46.19 -8.71
C THR A 64 0.18 -44.99 -9.62
N ILE A 65 1.31 -44.28 -9.70
CA ILE A 65 1.48 -43.14 -10.57
C ILE A 65 2.42 -43.53 -11.71
N THR A 66 2.03 -43.28 -12.94
CA THR A 66 2.89 -43.34 -14.12
C THR A 66 3.03 -41.94 -14.68
N CYS A 67 4.22 -41.55 -15.11
CA CYS A 67 4.42 -40.25 -15.71
C CYS A 67 5.33 -40.30 -16.94
N TYR A 68 5.04 -39.42 -17.91
CA TYR A 68 5.87 -39.22 -19.10
C TYR A 68 6.04 -37.74 -19.41
N PHE A 69 7.19 -37.40 -19.99
CA PHE A 69 7.38 -36.11 -20.64
C PHE A 69 6.93 -36.20 -22.09
N GLN A 70 6.16 -35.19 -22.50
CA GLN A 70 5.90 -34.89 -23.88
C GLN A 70 6.85 -33.77 -24.29
N LEU A 71 7.63 -34.00 -25.35
CA LEU A 71 8.61 -33.05 -25.87
C LEU A 71 8.03 -32.24 -27.05
N PHE A 72 8.65 -31.11 -27.37
CA PHE A 72 8.34 -30.39 -28.62
C PHE A 72 8.78 -31.21 -29.84
N ASP A 73 8.02 -31.08 -30.93
CA ASP A 73 8.20 -31.75 -32.24
C ASP A 73 8.11 -33.28 -32.26
N TYR A 74 7.77 -33.91 -31.13
CA TYR A 74 7.57 -35.35 -31.04
C TYR A 74 6.23 -35.66 -30.36
N HIS A 75 5.29 -36.19 -31.14
CA HIS A 75 3.95 -36.53 -30.64
C HIS A 75 3.89 -37.90 -29.94
N ASP A 76 4.83 -38.80 -30.25
CA ASP A 76 4.78 -40.20 -29.80
C ASP A 76 5.95 -40.64 -28.91
N ASP A 77 7.00 -39.82 -28.76
CA ASP A 77 8.13 -40.14 -27.88
C ASP A 77 7.85 -39.62 -26.48
N HIS A 78 7.60 -40.58 -25.60
CA HIS A 78 7.24 -40.38 -24.21
C HIS A 78 8.43 -40.83 -23.36
N SER A 79 9.33 -39.89 -23.03
CA SER A 79 10.42 -40.20 -22.12
C SER A 79 9.89 -40.35 -20.70
N ASN A 80 10.22 -41.46 -20.05
CA ASN A 80 9.75 -41.78 -18.70
C ASN A 80 10.28 -40.75 -17.68
N CYS A 81 9.40 -40.23 -16.81
CA CYS A 81 9.79 -39.32 -15.73
C CYS A 81 9.78 -39.96 -14.33
N SER A 82 9.82 -41.30 -14.26
CA SER A 82 9.79 -42.06 -13.01
C SER A 82 10.93 -41.71 -12.04
N GLU A 83 12.06 -41.19 -12.53
CA GLU A 83 13.16 -40.73 -11.65
C GLU A 83 12.78 -39.55 -10.75
N TYR A 84 11.77 -38.76 -11.15
CA TYR A 84 11.25 -37.61 -10.40
C TYR A 84 10.06 -37.96 -9.52
N LEU A 85 9.65 -39.24 -9.52
CA LEU A 85 8.40 -39.69 -8.94
C LEU A 85 8.65 -40.59 -7.74
N THR A 86 8.08 -40.22 -6.60
CA THR A 86 7.93 -41.08 -5.44
C THR A 86 6.55 -41.74 -5.49
N GLN A 87 6.52 -43.07 -5.60
CA GLN A 87 5.27 -43.83 -5.61
C GLN A 87 4.49 -43.64 -4.31
N PRO A 88 3.14 -43.73 -4.36
CA PRO A 88 2.32 -43.52 -3.17
C PRO A 88 2.63 -44.50 -2.05
N THR A 89 2.79 -43.98 -0.83
CA THR A 89 2.91 -44.78 0.40
C THR A 89 1.74 -44.49 1.32
N PHE A 90 1.25 -45.51 2.01
CA PHE A 90 0.18 -45.36 3.00
C PHE A 90 0.69 -44.59 4.22
N ASN A 91 -0.03 -43.54 4.60
CA ASN A 91 0.18 -42.84 5.86
C ASN A 91 -0.92 -43.26 6.86
N GLU A 92 -0.52 -43.85 7.99
CA GLU A 92 -1.44 -44.29 9.04
C GLU A 92 -2.15 -43.12 9.73
N GLU A 93 -1.50 -41.96 9.84
CA GLU A 93 -2.06 -40.78 10.50
C GLU A 93 -3.20 -40.15 9.71
N SER A 94 -3.03 -39.99 8.39
CA SER A 94 -4.08 -39.43 7.53
C SER A 94 -5.00 -40.49 6.92
N GLY A 95 -4.62 -41.77 6.96
CA GLY A 95 -5.37 -42.85 6.31
C GLY A 95 -5.38 -42.75 4.78
N GLN A 96 -4.40 -42.05 4.19
CA GLN A 96 -4.31 -41.80 2.75
C GLN A 96 -2.99 -42.30 2.18
N TRP A 97 -3.04 -42.75 0.92
CA TRP A 97 -1.85 -43.00 0.11
C TRP A 97 -1.39 -41.68 -0.49
N THR A 98 -0.13 -41.33 -0.29
CA THR A 98 0.43 -40.06 -0.78
C THR A 98 1.66 -40.30 -1.63
N GLY A 99 1.63 -39.82 -2.88
CA GLY A 99 2.77 -39.79 -3.79
C GLY A 99 3.26 -38.36 -4.04
N LYS A 100 4.47 -38.25 -4.60
CA LYS A 100 5.11 -36.96 -4.87
C LYS A 100 5.80 -36.97 -6.21
N PHE A 101 5.60 -35.92 -6.99
CA PHE A 101 6.47 -35.58 -8.10
C PHE A 101 7.36 -34.41 -7.66
N SER A 102 8.68 -34.59 -7.75
CA SER A 102 9.67 -33.60 -7.36
C SER A 102 10.72 -33.47 -8.46
N PRO A 103 10.77 -32.36 -9.19
CA PRO A 103 11.80 -32.16 -10.20
C PRO A 103 13.17 -32.05 -9.51
N ILE A 104 14.06 -32.97 -9.86
CA ILE A 104 15.48 -32.95 -9.48
C ILE A 104 16.20 -32.18 -10.62
N ASN A 105 17.31 -31.50 -10.33
CA ASN A 105 18.15 -30.81 -11.33
C ASN A 105 17.49 -29.63 -12.09
N ASN A 106 16.61 -28.85 -11.44
CA ASN A 106 16.03 -27.62 -12.02
C ASN A 106 15.31 -27.82 -13.36
N LEU A 107 14.55 -28.91 -13.52
CA LEU A 107 13.73 -29.14 -14.70
C LEU A 107 12.75 -27.97 -14.92
N ALA A 108 12.68 -27.47 -16.17
CA ALA A 108 11.87 -26.33 -16.55
C ALA A 108 11.25 -26.49 -17.94
N PHE A 109 10.10 -25.86 -18.16
CA PHE A 109 9.49 -25.70 -19.48
C PHE A 109 10.15 -24.51 -20.19
N PRO A 110 10.65 -24.65 -21.42
CA PRO A 110 11.22 -23.53 -22.17
C PRO A 110 10.13 -22.73 -22.89
N ARG A 111 10.31 -21.41 -22.96
CA ARG A 111 9.39 -20.54 -23.71
C ARG A 111 9.44 -20.74 -25.23
N ASN A 112 10.65 -20.80 -25.79
CA ASN A 112 10.88 -20.72 -27.25
C ASN A 112 10.56 -22.02 -28.00
N GLN A 113 9.88 -22.97 -27.35
CA GLN A 113 9.53 -24.28 -27.91
C GLN A 113 10.67 -25.00 -28.67
N PRO A 114 11.93 -24.98 -28.18
CA PRO A 114 13.02 -25.66 -28.86
C PRO A 114 12.72 -27.17 -28.99
N PRO A 115 13.13 -27.81 -30.10
CA PRO A 115 12.97 -29.25 -30.29
C PRO A 115 13.60 -30.04 -29.13
N TYR A 116 13.05 -31.22 -28.83
CA TYR A 116 13.54 -32.13 -27.78
C TYR A 116 13.48 -31.58 -26.35
N ARG A 117 12.71 -30.52 -26.11
CA ARG A 117 12.60 -29.93 -24.77
C ARG A 117 11.18 -30.07 -24.24
N LEU A 118 11.07 -29.99 -22.92
CA LEU A 118 9.84 -30.32 -22.20
C LEU A 118 8.68 -29.42 -22.60
N LYS A 119 7.65 -29.99 -23.22
CA LYS A 119 6.40 -29.28 -23.55
C LYS A 119 5.36 -29.45 -22.46
N ARG A 120 5.21 -30.68 -21.97
CA ARG A 120 4.16 -31.08 -21.02
C ARG A 120 4.57 -32.31 -20.25
N ILE A 121 4.07 -32.45 -19.02
CA ILE A 121 4.17 -33.67 -18.23
C ILE A 121 2.80 -34.34 -18.18
N LEU A 122 2.75 -35.64 -18.46
CA LEU A 122 1.55 -36.45 -18.43
C LEU A 122 1.60 -37.33 -17.19
N PHE A 123 0.57 -37.29 -16.36
CA PHE A 123 0.40 -38.14 -15.18
C PHE A 123 -0.81 -39.05 -15.38
N LYS A 124 -0.62 -40.35 -15.13
CA LYS A 124 -1.65 -41.39 -15.19
C LYS A 124 -1.70 -42.13 -13.87
N PHE A 125 -2.90 -42.35 -13.37
CA PHE A 125 -3.15 -43.04 -12.12
C PHE A 125 -3.86 -44.36 -12.38
N ASN A 126 -3.35 -45.43 -11.78
CA ASN A 126 -3.97 -46.75 -11.84
C ASN A 126 -4.30 -47.21 -10.42
N ILE A 127 -5.51 -47.74 -10.23
CA ILE A 127 -5.99 -48.27 -8.96
C ILE A 127 -6.09 -49.79 -9.12
N PRO A 128 -5.27 -50.60 -8.41
CA PRO A 128 -5.19 -52.05 -8.64
C PRO A 128 -6.46 -52.84 -8.31
N ASN A 129 -7.46 -52.22 -7.66
CA ASN A 129 -8.81 -52.77 -7.46
C ASN A 129 -9.78 -51.59 -7.28
N ASP A 130 -10.32 -51.05 -8.38
CA ASP A 130 -11.18 -49.85 -8.37
C ASP A 130 -12.59 -50.15 -7.85
N VAL A 131 -12.69 -50.53 -6.57
CA VAL A 131 -13.96 -50.72 -5.87
C VAL A 131 -14.34 -49.40 -5.20
N TYR A 132 -15.51 -48.88 -5.58
CA TYR A 132 -16.08 -47.68 -4.98
C TYR A 132 -16.60 -48.00 -3.58
N ILE A 133 -16.04 -47.38 -2.54
CA ILE A 133 -16.57 -47.47 -1.19
C ILE A 133 -17.64 -46.38 -1.04
N TYR A 134 -18.90 -46.80 -0.84
CA TYR A 134 -20.02 -45.88 -0.68
C TYR A 134 -19.79 -44.98 0.55
N GLY A 135 -19.78 -43.66 0.34
CA GLY A 135 -19.52 -42.66 1.38
C GLY A 135 -18.15 -41.95 1.30
N ASP A 136 -17.21 -42.47 0.49
CA ASP A 136 -15.93 -41.80 0.24
C ASP A 136 -16.00 -40.87 -0.97
N ILE A 137 -15.32 -39.73 -0.89
CA ILE A 137 -15.12 -38.85 -2.06
C ILE A 137 -14.10 -39.58 -2.96
N PRO A 138 -14.51 -40.07 -4.14
CA PRO A 138 -13.70 -40.88 -5.02
C PRO A 138 -12.75 -39.99 -5.85
N ALA A 139 -12.09 -39.03 -5.22
CA ALA A 139 -11.29 -38.03 -5.92
C ALA A 139 -9.83 -38.10 -5.50
N PHE A 140 -8.93 -37.99 -6.48
CA PHE A 140 -7.53 -37.72 -6.21
C PHE A 140 -7.42 -36.27 -5.71
N THR A 141 -6.71 -36.05 -4.63
CA THR A 141 -6.31 -34.70 -4.23
C THR A 141 -4.96 -34.41 -4.86
N ILE A 142 -4.83 -33.30 -5.57
CA ILE A 142 -3.55 -32.79 -6.05
C ILE A 142 -3.26 -31.44 -5.42
N ASN A 143 -1.99 -31.15 -5.14
CA ASN A 143 -1.55 -29.82 -4.75
C ASN A 143 -0.21 -29.50 -5.41
N MET A 144 -0.04 -28.25 -5.83
CA MET A 144 1.11 -27.78 -6.61
C MET A 144 1.88 -26.70 -5.87
N PHE A 145 3.20 -26.88 -5.80
CA PHE A 145 4.10 -26.00 -5.08
C PHE A 145 5.20 -25.48 -6.00
N ASP A 146 5.53 -24.19 -5.86
CA ASP A 146 6.66 -23.61 -6.57
C ASP A 146 7.98 -24.16 -5.99
N PRO A 147 8.92 -24.66 -6.83
CA PRO A 147 10.14 -25.28 -6.36
C PRO A 147 11.20 -24.27 -5.84
N THR A 148 11.00 -22.97 -6.05
CA THR A 148 11.98 -21.91 -5.71
C THR A 148 12.21 -21.83 -4.21
N ASN A 149 11.15 -21.92 -3.42
CA ASN A 149 11.22 -21.92 -1.98
C ASN A 149 11.02 -23.34 -1.45
N GLN A 150 12.10 -24.12 -1.46
CA GLN A 150 12.06 -25.54 -1.09
C GLN A 150 11.56 -25.78 0.33
N THR A 151 11.89 -24.91 1.29
CA THR A 151 11.43 -25.07 2.68
C THR A 151 9.91 -24.91 2.75
N LEU A 152 9.38 -23.85 2.14
CA LEU A 152 7.94 -23.60 2.10
C LEU A 152 7.19 -24.73 1.38
N ALA A 153 7.70 -25.18 0.23
CA ALA A 153 7.11 -26.27 -0.53
C ALA A 153 7.10 -27.59 0.25
N GLN A 154 8.14 -27.88 1.03
CA GLN A 154 8.21 -29.07 1.88
C GLN A 154 7.25 -28.97 3.07
N ASP A 155 7.11 -27.81 3.69
CA ASP A 155 6.18 -27.62 4.81
C ASP A 155 4.72 -27.74 4.34
N MET A 156 4.39 -27.16 3.17
CA MET A 156 3.09 -27.36 2.53
C MET A 156 2.86 -28.82 2.15
N TYR A 157 3.87 -29.51 1.61
CA TYR A 157 3.76 -30.93 1.28
C TYR A 157 3.53 -31.79 2.53
N LYS A 158 4.20 -31.51 3.66
CA LYS A 158 3.94 -32.19 4.94
C LYS A 158 2.51 -31.97 5.42
N ALA A 159 2.00 -30.74 5.33
CA ALA A 159 0.61 -30.45 5.68
C ALA A 159 -0.39 -31.21 4.80
N LEU A 160 -0.09 -31.35 3.50
CA LEU A 160 -0.85 -32.22 2.60
C LEU A 160 -0.81 -33.68 3.08
N VAL A 161 0.37 -34.26 3.30
CA VAL A 161 0.57 -35.65 3.74
C VAL A 161 -0.23 -36.00 4.99
N ASN A 162 -0.30 -35.07 5.94
CA ASN A 162 -1.01 -35.24 7.21
C ASN A 162 -2.50 -34.88 7.12
N ASP A 163 -2.99 -34.50 5.94
CA ASP A 163 -4.35 -33.98 5.68
C ASP A 163 -4.74 -32.83 6.63
N GLN A 164 -3.78 -31.97 6.94
CA GLN A 164 -3.94 -30.85 7.85
C GLN A 164 -4.17 -29.54 7.09
N TYR A 165 -4.82 -28.60 7.78
CA TYR A 165 -4.88 -27.22 7.31
C TYR A 165 -3.49 -26.60 7.43
N TYR A 166 -2.96 -26.09 6.32
CA TYR A 166 -1.68 -25.38 6.34
C TYR A 166 -1.86 -24.00 6.98
N PHE A 167 -1.53 -23.89 8.26
CA PHE A 167 -1.58 -22.67 9.04
C PHE A 167 -0.16 -22.17 9.30
N ASP A 168 0.48 -21.66 8.24
CA ASP A 168 1.79 -21.02 8.35
C ASP A 168 1.67 -19.56 8.80
N SER A 169 2.82 -18.96 9.13
CA SER A 169 3.04 -17.58 9.56
C SER A 169 2.44 -16.48 8.67
N SER A 170 2.02 -16.78 7.43
CA SER A 170 1.44 -15.80 6.51
C SER A 170 0.06 -16.23 5.97
N PRO A 171 -0.96 -15.35 6.04
CA PRO A 171 -2.24 -15.59 5.38
C PRO A 171 -2.13 -15.86 3.87
N LEU A 172 -1.10 -15.28 3.22
CA LEU A 172 -0.86 -15.49 1.79
C LEU A 172 -0.42 -16.92 1.50
N SER A 173 0.51 -17.50 2.28
CA SER A 173 0.97 -18.87 2.07
C SER A 173 -0.16 -19.89 2.32
N ALA A 174 -0.98 -19.67 3.34
CA ALA A 174 -2.19 -20.46 3.60
C ALA A 174 -3.20 -20.39 2.44
N SER A 175 -3.42 -19.20 1.86
CA SER A 175 -4.30 -19.00 0.70
C SER A 175 -3.77 -19.72 -0.55
N ILE A 176 -2.46 -19.64 -0.81
CA ILE A 176 -1.81 -20.35 -1.93
C ILE A 176 -2.00 -21.86 -1.79
N PHE A 177 -1.78 -22.41 -0.59
CA PHE A 177 -1.96 -23.84 -0.33
C PHE A 177 -3.39 -24.32 -0.66
N GLN A 178 -4.40 -23.51 -0.34
CA GLN A 178 -5.81 -23.85 -0.59
C GLN A 178 -6.19 -23.69 -2.06
N THR A 179 -5.79 -22.58 -2.68
CA THR A 179 -6.15 -22.27 -4.07
C THR A 179 -5.50 -23.21 -5.07
N ASN A 180 -4.36 -23.82 -4.73
CA ASN A 180 -3.71 -24.84 -5.55
C ASN A 180 -4.11 -26.28 -5.22
N ARG A 181 -5.00 -26.50 -4.23
CA ARG A 181 -5.50 -27.84 -3.89
C ARG A 181 -6.73 -28.16 -4.72
N TYR A 182 -6.63 -29.17 -5.57
CA TYR A 182 -7.70 -29.60 -6.47
C TYR A 182 -8.12 -31.05 -6.21
N PHE A 183 -9.40 -31.33 -6.42
CA PHE A 183 -9.99 -32.67 -6.34
C PHE A 183 -10.32 -33.15 -7.76
N LEU A 184 -9.65 -34.20 -8.20
CA LEU A 184 -9.82 -34.80 -9.51
C LEU A 184 -10.68 -36.05 -9.39
N GLY A 185 -11.84 -36.05 -10.04
CA GLY A 185 -12.72 -37.21 -10.13
C GLY A 185 -12.06 -38.38 -10.86
N ARG A 186 -12.46 -39.60 -10.48
CA ARG A 186 -12.14 -40.83 -11.22
C ARG A 186 -12.76 -40.81 -12.63
N ASN A 187 -12.15 -41.55 -13.54
CA ASN A 187 -12.51 -41.72 -14.95
C ASN A 187 -12.47 -40.46 -15.82
N TYR A 188 -11.96 -39.35 -15.28
CA TYR A 188 -11.74 -38.11 -16.01
C TYR A 188 -10.25 -37.82 -16.16
N ILE A 189 -9.92 -37.18 -17.27
CA ILE A 189 -8.60 -36.63 -17.52
C ILE A 189 -8.70 -35.12 -17.39
N TYR A 190 -7.73 -34.56 -16.69
CA TYR A 190 -7.67 -33.13 -16.44
C TYR A 190 -6.51 -32.49 -17.18
N HIS A 191 -6.65 -31.21 -17.47
CA HIS A 191 -5.57 -30.38 -17.94
C HIS A 191 -5.32 -29.31 -16.90
N VAL A 192 -4.14 -29.37 -16.30
CA VAL A 192 -3.67 -28.38 -15.34
C VAL A 192 -2.75 -27.39 -16.03
N ARG A 193 -3.16 -26.13 -15.98
CA ARG A 193 -2.42 -25.00 -16.51
C ARG A 193 -1.86 -24.17 -15.36
N MET A 194 -0.64 -23.69 -15.51
CA MET A 194 0.04 -22.97 -14.45
C MET A 194 0.49 -21.59 -14.88
N THR A 195 0.35 -20.65 -13.96
CA THR A 195 0.96 -19.31 -14.00
C THR A 195 1.86 -19.16 -12.78
N ARG A 196 2.83 -18.25 -12.85
CA ARG A 196 3.75 -17.98 -11.73
C ARG A 196 3.65 -16.52 -11.34
N LYS A 197 3.63 -16.28 -10.04
CA LYS A 197 3.51 -14.95 -9.44
C LYS A 197 4.61 -14.71 -8.43
N ILE A 198 5.03 -13.45 -8.34
CA ILE A 198 5.88 -12.94 -7.27
C ILE A 198 5.07 -11.87 -6.56
N THR A 199 4.91 -12.01 -5.25
CA THR A 199 4.33 -10.95 -4.41
C THR A 199 5.41 -10.39 -3.51
N ARG A 200 5.51 -9.07 -3.46
CA ARG A 200 6.38 -8.32 -2.55
C ARG A 200 5.53 -7.60 -1.53
N THR A 201 5.39 -8.19 -0.35
CA THR A 201 4.60 -7.64 0.75
C THR A 201 5.46 -6.76 1.64
N ILE A 202 4.88 -5.67 2.16
CA ILE A 202 5.58 -4.76 3.06
C ILE A 202 5.73 -5.42 4.43
N VAL A 203 6.97 -5.50 4.92
CA VAL A 203 7.24 -5.88 6.31
C VAL A 203 7.14 -4.61 7.14
N GLY A 204 6.02 -4.44 7.83
CA GLY A 204 5.70 -3.21 8.55
C GLY A 204 6.86 -2.73 9.43
N SER A 205 7.35 -1.53 9.14
CA SER A 205 8.33 -0.81 9.94
C SER A 205 7.87 0.63 10.15
N ILE A 206 8.23 1.22 11.31
CA ILE A 206 8.00 2.64 11.60
C ILE A 206 8.61 3.53 10.52
N LYS A 207 9.72 3.11 9.90
CA LYS A 207 10.38 3.86 8.81
C LYS A 207 9.47 4.03 7.59
N ASP A 208 8.63 3.04 7.31
CA ASP A 208 7.74 3.04 6.16
C ASP A 208 6.66 4.12 6.33
N ASP A 209 6.21 4.34 7.58
CA ASP A 209 5.25 5.38 7.93
C ASP A 209 5.84 6.79 7.74
N PHE A 210 7.15 6.97 7.90
CA PHE A 210 7.84 8.24 7.68
C PHE A 210 8.24 8.51 6.22
N GLY A 211 7.89 7.61 5.30
CA GLY A 211 8.14 7.78 3.87
C GLY A 211 9.50 7.26 3.38
N PHE A 212 10.19 6.45 4.19
CA PHE A 212 11.33 5.67 3.69
C PHE A 212 10.84 4.50 2.82
N PRO A 213 11.64 4.05 1.84
CA PRO A 213 11.30 2.89 1.04
C PRO A 213 11.05 1.67 1.93
N PRO A 214 9.90 0.99 1.80
CA PRO A 214 9.56 -0.11 2.68
C PRO A 214 10.45 -1.32 2.45
N THR A 215 10.75 -2.03 3.53
CA THR A 215 11.38 -3.35 3.41
C THR A 215 10.32 -4.35 2.95
N ARG A 216 10.62 -5.09 1.87
CA ARG A 216 9.65 -6.01 1.26
C ARG A 216 10.08 -7.46 1.44
N LYS A 217 9.15 -8.31 1.85
CA LYS A 217 9.32 -9.77 1.82
C LYS A 217 8.82 -10.27 0.48
N MET A 218 9.68 -10.97 -0.23
CA MET A 218 9.36 -11.57 -1.52
C MET A 218 8.83 -12.99 -1.30
N LEU A 219 7.70 -13.31 -1.90
CA LEU A 219 7.15 -14.66 -1.99
C LEU A 219 6.91 -15.00 -3.45
N THR A 220 7.46 -16.11 -3.91
CA THR A 220 7.23 -16.63 -5.26
C THR A 220 6.37 -17.87 -5.17
N TYR A 221 5.33 -17.96 -5.98
CA TYR A 221 4.41 -19.09 -5.99
C TYR A 221 3.80 -19.32 -7.37
N ILE A 222 3.27 -20.53 -7.57
CA ILE A 222 2.52 -20.92 -8.75
C ILE A 222 1.05 -20.81 -8.44
N THR A 223 0.24 -20.43 -9.42
CA THR A 223 -1.21 -20.58 -9.39
C THR A 223 -1.62 -21.52 -10.51
N ALA A 224 -2.32 -22.60 -10.13
CA ALA A 224 -2.82 -23.59 -11.07
C ALA A 224 -4.28 -23.29 -11.46
N PHE A 225 -4.70 -23.80 -12.60
CA PHE A 225 -6.09 -23.84 -13.05
C PHE A 225 -6.35 -25.20 -13.69
N VAL A 226 -7.42 -25.87 -13.27
CA VAL A 226 -7.73 -27.24 -13.68
C VAL A 226 -9.05 -27.28 -14.42
N TYR A 227 -9.06 -27.88 -15.61
CA TYR A 227 -10.28 -28.15 -16.37
C TYR A 227 -10.30 -29.58 -16.91
N LEU A 228 -11.51 -30.09 -17.17
CA LEU A 228 -11.68 -31.41 -17.78
C LEU A 228 -11.26 -31.40 -19.25
N THR A 229 -10.61 -32.47 -19.69
CA THR A 229 -10.27 -32.70 -21.09
C THR A 229 -10.78 -34.07 -21.53
N THR A 230 -10.85 -34.30 -22.84
CA THR A 230 -11.38 -35.55 -23.40
C THR A 230 -10.39 -36.69 -23.17
N ARG A 231 -10.92 -37.86 -22.77
CA ARG A 231 -10.16 -39.11 -22.56
C ARG A 231 -9.65 -39.74 -23.87
N ASN A 232 -9.80 -39.07 -25.02
CA ASN A 232 -9.56 -39.64 -26.36
C ASN A 232 -8.09 -39.91 -26.71
N ALA A 233 -7.14 -39.68 -25.80
CA ALA A 233 -5.77 -40.11 -26.00
C ALA A 233 -5.62 -41.59 -25.59
N SER A 234 -5.08 -42.41 -26.51
CA SER A 234 -4.80 -43.85 -26.28
C SER A 234 -4.06 -44.13 -24.97
N TRP A 235 -3.20 -43.20 -24.54
CA TRP A 235 -2.41 -43.30 -23.32
C TRP A 235 -3.23 -43.39 -22.02
N TYR A 236 -4.41 -42.76 -22.00
CA TYR A 236 -5.31 -42.69 -20.84
C TYR A 236 -6.46 -43.70 -20.88
N ALA A 237 -6.50 -44.59 -21.87
CA ALA A 237 -7.64 -45.48 -22.11
C ALA A 237 -7.95 -46.36 -20.89
N ASP A 238 -6.92 -46.91 -20.25
CA ASP A 238 -6.95 -47.78 -19.07
C ASP A 238 -6.67 -47.05 -17.74
N ALA A 239 -6.53 -45.72 -17.77
CA ALA A 239 -6.26 -44.93 -16.58
C ALA A 239 -7.51 -44.80 -15.68
N ALA A 240 -7.33 -44.95 -14.37
CA ALA A 240 -8.38 -44.65 -13.39
C ALA A 240 -8.63 -43.13 -13.28
N SER A 241 -7.59 -42.32 -13.49
CA SER A 241 -7.66 -40.86 -13.68
C SER A 241 -6.28 -40.39 -14.14
N GLY A 242 -6.14 -39.10 -14.44
CA GLY A 242 -4.85 -38.53 -14.75
C GLY A 242 -4.96 -37.05 -15.09
N PHE A 243 -3.80 -36.42 -15.23
CA PHE A 243 -3.77 -35.03 -15.67
C PHE A 243 -2.54 -34.70 -16.51
N MET A 244 -2.71 -33.70 -17.35
CA MET A 244 -1.67 -33.04 -18.13
C MET A 244 -1.21 -31.79 -17.41
N LEU A 245 0.08 -31.51 -17.45
CA LEU A 245 0.68 -30.37 -16.76
C LEU A 245 1.59 -29.57 -17.70
N ASP A 246 1.25 -28.31 -17.93
CA ASP A 246 2.07 -27.36 -18.70
C ASP A 246 1.72 -25.91 -18.33
N PRO A 247 2.65 -24.95 -18.49
CA PRO A 247 2.36 -23.54 -18.24
C PRO A 247 1.25 -23.02 -19.17
N SER A 248 0.39 -22.12 -18.66
CA SER A 248 -0.52 -21.34 -19.52
C SER A 248 0.16 -20.14 -20.14
N SER A 249 1.11 -19.54 -19.42
CA SER A 249 1.87 -18.38 -19.90
C SER A 249 3.27 -18.39 -19.32
N PHE A 250 4.19 -17.76 -20.04
CA PHE A 250 5.54 -17.43 -19.57
C PHE A 250 5.60 -15.99 -19.03
N LEU A 251 4.45 -15.41 -18.69
CA LEU A 251 4.36 -14.11 -18.05
C LEU A 251 4.44 -14.30 -16.54
N LEU A 252 5.41 -13.63 -15.92
CA LEU A 252 5.59 -13.53 -14.48
C LEU A 252 4.89 -12.27 -14.00
N GLU A 253 3.83 -12.48 -13.24
CA GLU A 253 3.09 -11.40 -12.59
C GLU A 253 3.83 -10.99 -11.32
N ASP A 254 4.18 -9.72 -11.23
CA ASP A 254 4.93 -9.12 -10.11
C ASP A 254 4.02 -8.15 -9.37
N GLN A 255 3.49 -8.60 -8.24
CA GLN A 255 2.59 -7.84 -7.38
C GLN A 255 3.40 -7.17 -6.28
N THR A 256 3.50 -5.85 -6.32
CA THR A 256 4.25 -5.10 -5.32
C THR A 256 3.31 -4.21 -4.50
N GLU A 257 3.33 -4.39 -3.18
CA GLU A 257 2.60 -3.53 -2.26
C GLU A 257 3.27 -2.14 -2.16
N GLN A 258 2.44 -1.11 -2.19
CA GLN A 258 2.81 0.29 -2.07
C GLN A 258 1.85 1.00 -1.11
N ARG A 259 2.40 1.84 -0.24
CA ARG A 259 1.61 2.78 0.56
C ARG A 259 1.40 4.07 -0.20
N ASN A 260 0.18 4.59 -0.15
CA ASN A 260 -0.18 5.82 -0.85
C ASN A 260 -0.05 7.04 0.05
N LYS A 261 -0.08 6.84 1.37
CA LYS A 261 0.04 7.91 2.36
C LYS A 261 1.18 7.62 3.31
N ASN A 262 1.95 8.67 3.59
CA ASN A 262 3.02 8.65 4.59
C ASN A 262 2.94 9.91 5.46
N ALA A 263 3.58 9.87 6.63
CA ALA A 263 3.62 10.99 7.56
C ALA A 263 4.26 12.25 6.94
N LEU A 264 5.20 12.07 6.01
CA LEU A 264 5.78 13.18 5.25
C LEU A 264 4.75 13.90 4.39
N SER A 265 3.83 13.17 3.75
CA SER A 265 2.71 13.72 2.99
C SER A 265 1.76 14.50 3.90
N VAL A 266 1.50 14.01 5.12
CA VAL A 266 0.72 14.75 6.12
C VAL A 266 1.40 16.08 6.50
N ILE A 267 2.68 16.04 6.84
CA ILE A 267 3.45 17.24 7.18
C ILE A 267 3.45 18.22 6.02
N SER A 268 3.69 17.73 4.79
CA SER A 268 3.69 18.56 3.58
C SER A 268 2.34 19.25 3.35
N ASN A 269 1.23 18.52 3.50
CA ASN A 269 -0.11 19.07 3.31
C ASN A 269 -0.47 20.12 4.38
N VAL A 270 -0.18 19.84 5.66
CA VAL A 270 -0.40 20.78 6.75
C VAL A 270 0.42 22.05 6.58
N LEU A 271 1.70 21.93 6.15
CA LEU A 271 2.55 23.08 5.84
C LEU A 271 2.03 23.88 4.65
N ALA A 272 1.50 23.22 3.61
CA ALA A 272 0.92 23.89 2.45
C ALA A 272 -0.34 24.70 2.84
N ILE A 273 -1.23 24.11 3.64
CA ILE A 273 -2.42 24.82 4.15
C ILE A 273 -2.01 25.95 5.09
N GLY A 274 -1.04 25.72 5.97
CA GLY A 274 -0.48 26.75 6.86
C GLY A 274 0.10 27.93 6.08
N GLY A 275 0.85 27.67 5.01
CA GLY A 275 1.38 28.69 4.11
C GLY A 275 0.29 29.49 3.40
N ALA A 276 -0.77 28.82 2.93
CA ALA A 276 -1.92 29.49 2.33
C ALA A 276 -2.64 30.38 3.36
N LEU A 277 -2.90 29.89 4.57
CA LEU A 277 -3.53 30.64 5.65
C LEU A 277 -2.69 31.85 6.08
N LEU A 278 -1.37 31.72 6.16
CA LEU A 278 -0.43 32.84 6.40
C LEU A 278 -0.51 33.90 5.31
N THR A 279 -0.66 33.48 4.05
CA THR A 279 -0.82 34.40 2.92
C THR A 279 -2.15 35.16 3.00
N PHE A 280 -3.24 34.46 3.34
CA PHE A 280 -4.54 35.09 3.60
C PHE A 280 -4.48 36.06 4.80
N TYR A 281 -3.78 35.69 5.87
CA TYR A 281 -3.57 36.55 7.03
C TYR A 281 -2.82 37.83 6.63
N ALA A 282 -1.72 37.69 5.89
CA ALA A 282 -0.91 38.78 5.38
C ALA A 282 -1.71 39.72 4.46
N PHE A 283 -2.61 39.17 3.64
CA PHE A 283 -3.50 39.93 2.78
C PHE A 283 -4.55 40.72 3.58
N LEU A 284 -5.14 40.11 4.61
CA LEU A 284 -6.17 40.75 5.44
C LEU A 284 -5.61 41.84 6.34
N PHE A 285 -4.47 41.61 6.98
CA PHE A 285 -3.94 42.47 8.06
C PHE A 285 -2.62 43.17 7.75
N GLY A 286 -1.92 42.77 6.68
CA GLY A 286 -0.57 43.25 6.36
C GLY A 286 0.53 42.49 7.13
N VAL A 287 1.71 42.40 6.51
CA VAL A 287 2.90 41.72 7.10
C VAL A 287 3.68 42.65 8.04
N SER A 288 3.53 43.97 7.87
CA SER A 288 4.28 44.96 8.64
C SER A 288 3.37 45.72 9.59
N SER A 289 3.75 45.76 10.87
CA SER A 289 3.10 46.61 11.88
C SER A 289 3.29 48.11 11.61
N ILE A 290 4.24 48.49 10.75
CA ILE A 290 4.67 49.87 10.50
C ILE A 290 3.83 50.53 9.39
N LYS A 291 3.30 49.74 8.44
CA LYS A 291 2.35 50.19 7.41
C LYS A 291 1.32 49.08 7.11
N PRO A 292 0.19 49.02 7.83
CA PRO A 292 -0.82 48.02 7.56
C PRO A 292 -1.56 48.35 6.27
N TRP A 293 -1.19 47.69 5.17
CA TRP A 293 -1.90 47.78 3.88
C TRP A 293 -3.12 46.84 3.77
N GLY A 294 -3.36 46.04 4.81
CA GLY A 294 -4.35 44.97 4.76
C GLY A 294 -5.77 45.50 4.51
N ILE A 295 -6.58 44.71 3.81
CA ILE A 295 -7.94 45.12 3.42
C ILE A 295 -8.79 45.49 4.63
N MET A 296 -8.66 44.77 5.75
CA MET A 296 -9.39 45.07 6.98
C MET A 296 -9.03 46.45 7.55
N HIS A 297 -7.74 46.82 7.49
CA HIS A 297 -7.29 48.16 7.90
C HIS A 297 -7.81 49.25 6.96
N LYS A 298 -7.80 49.01 5.65
CA LYS A 298 -8.15 50.03 4.64
C LYS A 298 -9.65 50.28 4.50
N TYR A 299 -10.50 49.25 4.67
CA TYR A 299 -11.93 49.34 4.39
C TYR A 299 -12.83 49.27 5.63
N VAL A 300 -12.49 48.47 6.64
CA VAL A 300 -13.39 48.23 7.79
C VAL A 300 -13.06 49.16 8.96
N PHE A 301 -11.79 49.27 9.32
CA PHE A 301 -11.37 50.08 10.47
C PHE A 301 -11.06 51.54 10.14
N ASN A 302 -10.98 51.89 8.84
CA ASN A 302 -10.68 53.25 8.37
C ASN A 302 -11.81 54.26 8.71
N GLY A 303 -13.07 53.81 8.70
CA GLY A 303 -14.23 54.65 9.06
C GLY A 303 -14.30 54.99 10.55
N THR A 304 -14.01 54.00 11.41
CA THR A 304 -13.97 54.18 12.87
C THR A 304 -12.77 55.02 13.29
N THR A 305 -11.58 54.80 12.72
CA THR A 305 -10.40 55.65 12.98
C THR A 305 -10.62 57.09 12.55
N LYS A 306 -11.20 57.33 11.38
CA LYS A 306 -11.47 58.67 10.87
C LYS A 306 -12.55 59.41 11.69
N ARG A 307 -13.57 58.69 12.18
CA ARG A 307 -14.55 59.24 13.14
C ARG A 307 -13.91 59.59 14.48
N THR A 308 -13.15 58.69 15.10
CA THR A 308 -12.50 58.96 16.39
C THR A 308 -11.43 60.05 16.32
N PHE A 309 -10.81 60.23 15.14
CA PHE A 309 -9.89 61.33 14.86
C PHE A 309 -10.63 62.67 14.70
N ASN A 310 -11.69 62.72 13.90
CA ASN A 310 -12.51 63.92 13.74
C ASN A 310 -13.18 64.35 15.06
N ASP A 311 -13.70 63.41 15.85
CA ASP A 311 -14.33 63.70 17.15
C ASP A 311 -13.34 64.26 18.18
N ARG A 312 -12.02 64.03 18.00
CA ARG A 312 -10.97 64.61 18.85
C ARG A 312 -10.38 65.91 18.31
N LEU A 313 -10.60 66.21 17.03
CA LEU A 313 -10.11 67.42 16.36
C LEU A 313 -11.15 68.52 16.27
N THR A 314 -12.42 68.24 16.53
CA THR A 314 -13.44 69.29 16.68
C THR A 314 -13.28 69.95 18.06
N PRO A 315 -12.84 71.22 18.16
CA PRO A 315 -12.87 71.94 19.42
C PRO A 315 -14.33 72.19 19.82
N ASN A 316 -14.66 71.99 21.10
CA ASN A 316 -15.91 72.50 21.65
C ASN A 316 -15.94 74.01 21.41
N SER A 317 -16.81 74.45 20.50
CA SER A 317 -16.97 75.85 20.11
C SER A 317 -17.71 76.63 21.20
N THR A 318 -17.03 76.91 22.31
CA THR A 318 -17.46 77.89 23.29
C THR A 318 -16.25 78.38 24.09
N SER A 319 -15.43 79.20 23.46
CA SER A 319 -14.94 80.47 24.04
C SER A 319 -13.97 81.13 23.08
N LEU A 320 -14.32 82.37 22.74
CA LEU A 320 -13.58 83.31 21.93
C LEU A 320 -12.32 83.80 22.67
N PHE A 321 -11.21 83.87 21.93
CA PHE A 321 -9.99 84.66 22.16
C PHE A 321 -9.21 84.47 23.49
N SER A 322 -8.13 83.67 23.44
CA SER A 322 -6.79 84.09 23.92
C SER A 322 -5.70 83.08 23.51
N GLU A 323 -4.61 83.65 22.94
CA GLU A 323 -3.25 83.13 22.83
C GLU A 323 -2.94 81.88 21.95
N ASN A 324 -2.37 82.19 20.79
CA ASN A 324 -1.80 81.31 19.75
C ASN A 324 -0.53 80.52 20.16
N LEU A 325 -0.43 80.04 21.41
CA LEU A 325 0.69 79.18 21.87
C LEU A 325 0.23 77.83 22.43
N LYS A 326 -1.05 77.69 22.77
CA LYS A 326 -1.63 76.45 23.33
C LYS A 326 -2.18 75.50 22.28
N TYR A 327 -2.46 76.01 21.07
CA TYR A 327 -3.07 75.25 19.99
C TYR A 327 -2.09 74.23 19.39
N ASP A 328 -0.84 74.65 19.14
CA ASP A 328 0.22 73.78 18.61
C ASP A 328 0.53 72.59 19.53
N ASN A 329 0.50 72.79 20.86
CA ASN A 329 0.80 71.72 21.82
C ASN A 329 -0.31 70.66 21.92
N LEU A 330 -1.57 71.03 21.67
CA LEU A 330 -2.72 70.12 21.66
C LEU A 330 -2.77 69.29 20.38
N GLU A 331 -2.46 69.90 19.23
CA GLU A 331 -2.28 69.18 17.97
C GLU A 331 -1.07 68.22 18.03
N LEU A 332 0.04 68.67 18.64
CA LEU A 332 1.24 67.85 18.80
C LEU A 332 1.00 66.67 19.76
N ASP A 333 0.31 66.85 20.90
CA ASP A 333 -0.01 65.72 21.82
C ASP A 333 -1.04 64.76 21.21
N GLY A 334 -2.01 65.28 20.44
CA GLY A 334 -2.96 64.48 19.67
C GLY A 334 -2.27 63.64 18.59
N LEU A 335 -1.35 64.24 17.84
CA LEU A 335 -0.52 63.57 16.84
C LEU A 335 0.45 62.57 17.47
N LYS A 336 1.04 62.89 18.63
CA LYS A 336 1.96 62.02 19.37
C LYS A 336 1.23 60.81 19.95
N LYS A 337 -0.01 60.98 20.45
CA LYS A 337 -0.88 59.85 20.86
C LYS A 337 -1.35 59.03 19.67
N PHE A 338 -1.60 59.66 18.53
CA PHE A 338 -1.95 58.96 17.29
C PHE A 338 -0.78 58.11 16.79
N LEU A 339 0.44 58.68 16.70
CA LEU A 339 1.67 57.96 16.35
C LEU A 339 1.97 56.83 17.34
N LYS A 340 1.77 57.06 18.66
CA LYS A 340 1.89 56.05 19.72
C LYS A 340 0.94 54.85 19.54
N HIS A 341 -0.25 55.06 18.98
CA HIS A 341 -1.27 54.02 18.84
C HIS A 341 -1.31 53.37 17.46
N TYR A 342 -0.84 54.06 16.42
CA TYR A 342 -0.98 53.62 15.03
C TYR A 342 0.34 53.37 14.29
N VAL A 343 1.48 53.90 14.76
CA VAL A 343 2.72 53.91 13.96
C VAL A 343 3.98 53.47 14.73
N VAL A 344 4.07 53.64 16.06
CA VAL A 344 5.35 53.45 16.78
C VAL A 344 5.20 52.73 18.12
N ASN A 345 5.95 51.63 18.30
CA ASN A 345 6.27 51.08 19.60
C ASN A 345 7.34 51.97 20.25
N ILE A 346 6.95 52.79 21.24
CA ILE A 346 7.79 53.87 21.81
C ILE A 346 9.03 53.33 22.54
N SER A 347 9.08 52.04 22.86
CA SER A 347 10.27 51.42 23.46
C SER A 347 11.53 51.61 22.60
N LEU A 348 11.39 51.75 21.28
CA LEU A 348 12.50 52.03 20.36
C LEU A 348 12.95 53.51 20.36
N LEU A 349 12.04 54.46 20.65
CA LEU A 349 12.37 55.89 20.73
C LEU A 349 12.99 56.28 22.09
N GLU A 350 12.70 55.53 23.15
CA GLU A 350 13.33 55.73 24.46
C GLU A 350 14.78 55.22 24.52
N GLU A 351 15.14 54.21 23.72
CA GLU A 351 16.52 53.73 23.59
C GLU A 351 17.44 54.74 22.88
N ASP A 352 16.96 55.44 21.85
CA ASP A 352 17.76 56.41 21.10
C ASP A 352 17.98 57.73 21.87
N ASN A 353 17.00 58.18 22.66
CA ASN A 353 17.16 59.37 23.50
C ASN A 353 18.11 59.16 24.70
N LYS A 354 18.27 57.91 25.17
CA LYS A 354 19.29 57.56 26.18
C LYS A 354 20.71 57.51 25.61
N LYS A 355 20.86 57.25 24.31
CA LYS A 355 22.18 57.31 23.62
C LYS A 355 22.61 58.74 23.31
N SER A 356 21.68 59.65 22.99
CA SER A 356 22.03 61.04 22.65
C SER A 356 22.34 61.95 23.85
N SER A 357 22.10 61.50 25.09
CA SER A 357 22.39 62.26 26.32
C SER A 357 23.73 61.90 26.99
N ARG A 358 24.56 61.11 26.32
CA ARG A 358 25.95 60.82 26.71
C ARG A 358 26.89 61.01 25.53
N CYS A 359 27.03 62.24 25.05
CA CYS A 359 28.23 62.71 24.34
C CYS A 359 28.21 64.25 24.37
N CYS A 360 29.13 64.81 25.17
CA CYS A 360 29.55 66.20 25.31
C CYS A 360 28.51 67.20 25.83
#